data_AF-A0A653DL11-F1
#
_entry.id   AF-A0A653DL11-F1
#
_cell.length_a   1.000
_cell.length_b   1.000
_cell.length_c   1.000
_cell.angle_alpha   90.00
_cell.angle_beta   90.00
_cell.angle_gamma   90.00
#
_symmetry.space_group_name_H-M   'P 1'
#
loop_
_entity.id
_entity.type
_entity.pdbx_description
1 polymer ?
#
loop_
_entity_poly.entity_id
_entity_poly.type
_entity_poly.pdbx_seq_one_letter_code
_entity_poly.pdbx_strand_id
1 'polypeptide(L)'
;MFFKKTEVVELLETMRANFWTIGTVEDSEIKKVYIRYHKILKYKCLFYITIYLSTVISFFVGPILSEGEVLSYECYRPPWISYYQLLCLVNICGMYCTLFTMIPVDMLFMSIITLTTVQFVLLNAELQNVIQHDIEGEDVDKRLRNCIEHHCFLLNFMRQINQVFSVRLVLFFGIILITMCLEMYRSTCPDSDWKTFAESILYTTSG
;
A
#
# COMPACT_ATOMS: atom_id res chain seq x y z
N MET A 1 9.02 -10.78 -4.45
CA MET A 1 8.78 -11.09 -3.01
C MET A 1 9.82 -12.04 -2.38
N PHE A 2 10.96 -12.36 -3.03
CA PHE A 2 11.93 -13.33 -2.48
C PHE A 2 12.98 -12.72 -1.53
N PHE A 3 13.26 -11.42 -1.62
CA PHE A 3 14.14 -10.74 -0.67
C PHE A 3 13.37 -10.43 0.63
N LYS A 4 13.92 -10.87 1.78
CA LYS A 4 13.40 -10.62 3.14
C LYS A 4 12.07 -11.32 3.50
N LYS A 5 11.74 -12.45 2.85
CA LYS A 5 10.52 -13.23 3.16
C LYS A 5 10.46 -13.61 4.66
N THR A 6 11.56 -14.10 5.21
CA THR A 6 11.63 -14.52 6.62
C THR A 6 11.29 -13.38 7.58
N GLU A 7 11.85 -12.19 7.33
CA GLU A 7 11.63 -11.00 8.15
C GLU A 7 10.18 -10.50 8.07
N VAL A 8 9.55 -10.58 6.89
CA VAL A 8 8.13 -10.25 6.72
C VAL A 8 7.23 -11.26 7.42
N VAL A 9 7.56 -12.56 7.36
CA VAL A 9 6.82 -13.59 8.09
C VAL A 9 6.96 -13.40 9.59
N GLU A 10 8.17 -13.12 10.08
CA GLU A 10 8.44 -12.82 11.49
C GLU A 10 7.65 -11.60 11.98
N LEU A 11 7.55 -10.54 11.17
CA LEU A 11 6.70 -9.39 11.47
C LEU A 11 5.22 -9.79 11.61
N LEU A 12 4.71 -10.64 10.73
CA LEU A 12 3.31 -11.11 10.77
C LEU A 12 3.05 -12.04 11.97
N GLU A 13 4.00 -12.90 12.32
CA GLU A 13 3.92 -13.76 13.49
C GLU A 13 3.97 -12.94 14.78
N THR A 14 4.89 -11.97 14.87
CA THR A 14 5.00 -11.03 15.98
C THR A 14 3.72 -10.22 16.16
N MET A 15 3.12 -9.77 15.05
CA MET A 15 1.83 -9.08 15.04
C MET A 15 0.72 -10.00 15.57
N ARG A 16 0.65 -11.24 15.10
CA ARG A 16 -0.37 -12.20 15.53
C ARG A 16 -0.27 -12.56 17.01
N ALA A 17 0.95 -12.71 17.53
CA ALA A 17 1.18 -13.17 18.90
C ALA A 17 0.99 -12.08 19.96
N ASN A 18 1.42 -10.85 19.66
CA ASN A 18 1.56 -9.80 20.67
C ASN A 18 0.54 -8.65 20.55
N PHE A 19 -0.25 -8.59 19.47
CA PHE A 19 -1.25 -7.52 19.33
C PHE A 19 -2.42 -7.77 20.27
N TRP A 20 -2.84 -6.69 20.95
CA TRP A 20 -3.99 -6.76 21.85
C TRP A 20 -5.25 -7.11 21.08
N THR A 21 -6.01 -8.07 21.60
CA THR A 21 -7.22 -8.59 20.97
C THR A 21 -8.42 -7.77 21.44
N ILE A 22 -9.30 -7.35 20.52
CA ILE A 22 -10.44 -6.45 20.83
C ILE A 22 -11.40 -7.03 21.88
N GLY A 23 -11.41 -8.35 22.07
CA GLY A 23 -12.25 -9.01 23.07
C GLY A 23 -11.90 -8.70 24.52
N THR A 24 -10.69 -8.19 24.81
CA THR A 24 -10.26 -7.86 26.18
C THR A 24 -10.59 -6.42 26.59
N VAL A 25 -11.15 -5.62 25.69
CA VAL A 25 -11.45 -4.20 25.94
C VAL A 25 -12.96 -4.00 25.88
N GLU A 26 -13.59 -3.93 27.07
CA GLU A 26 -15.03 -3.79 27.25
C GLU A 26 -15.58 -2.43 26.78
N ASP A 27 -14.71 -1.47 26.43
CA ASP A 27 -15.11 -0.12 26.06
C ASP A 27 -15.76 -0.06 24.66
N SER A 28 -17.02 0.37 24.64
CA SER A 28 -17.82 0.55 23.43
C SER A 28 -17.22 1.57 22.45
N GLU A 29 -16.48 2.58 22.95
CA GLU A 29 -15.87 3.62 22.11
C GLU A 29 -14.65 3.09 21.36
N ILE A 30 -13.82 2.29 22.02
CA ILE A 30 -12.64 1.65 21.42
C ILE A 30 -13.07 0.69 20.31
N LYS A 31 -14.15 -0.07 20.53
CA LYS A 31 -14.73 -0.96 19.51
C LYS A 31 -15.21 -0.17 18.28
N LYS A 32 -15.82 1.01 18.47
CA LYS A 32 -16.22 1.90 17.35
C LYS A 32 -15.00 2.40 16.58
N VAL A 33 -13.92 2.77 17.27
CA VAL A 33 -12.66 3.20 16.64
C VAL A 33 -12.05 2.07 15.80
N TYR A 34 -11.99 0.85 16.33
CA TYR A 34 -11.51 -0.31 15.59
C TYR A 34 -12.33 -0.56 14.31
N ILE A 35 -13.66 -0.58 14.42
CA ILE A 35 -14.56 -0.75 13.27
C ILE A 35 -14.34 0.36 12.24
N ARG A 36 -14.13 1.60 12.68
CA ARG A 36 -13.83 2.73 11.80
C ARG A 36 -12.54 2.50 11.00
N TYR A 37 -11.44 2.13 11.66
CA TYR A 37 -10.18 1.86 10.96
C TYR A 37 -10.27 0.66 10.01
N HIS A 38 -11.00 -0.39 10.39
CA HIS A 38 -11.22 -1.53 9.51
C HIS A 38 -12.07 -1.15 8.27
N LYS A 39 -13.09 -0.29 8.45
CA LYS A 39 -13.86 0.28 7.33
C LYS A 39 -12.99 1.16 6.43
N ILE A 40 -12.14 2.00 7.01
CA ILE A 40 -11.20 2.84 6.25
C ILE A 40 -10.25 1.96 5.43
N LEU A 41 -9.69 0.90 6.01
CA LEU A 41 -8.80 -0.03 5.31
C LEU A 41 -9.52 -0.71 4.14
N LYS A 42 -10.74 -1.21 4.35
CA LYS A 42 -11.57 -1.80 3.29
C LYS A 42 -11.88 -0.79 2.18
N TYR A 43 -12.27 0.43 2.55
CA TYR A 43 -12.59 1.48 1.59
C TYR A 43 -11.36 1.87 0.77
N LYS A 44 -10.20 2.05 1.41
CA LYS A 44 -8.94 2.37 0.72
C LYS A 44 -8.51 1.23 -0.21
N CYS A 45 -8.68 -0.03 0.21
CA CYS A 45 -8.42 -1.20 -0.64
C CYS A 45 -9.34 -1.19 -1.88
N LEU A 46 -10.64 -0.99 -1.69
CA LEU A 46 -11.61 -0.93 -2.78
C LEU A 46 -11.38 0.26 -3.73
N PHE A 47 -11.02 1.42 -3.17
CA PHE A 47 -10.67 2.60 -3.94
C PHE A 47 -9.44 2.36 -4.82
N TYR A 48 -8.38 1.77 -4.25
CA TYR A 48 -7.16 1.44 -4.97
C TYR A 48 -7.41 0.40 -6.09
N ILE A 49 -8.23 -0.63 -5.82
CA ILE A 49 -8.64 -1.61 -6.86
C ILE A 49 -9.42 -0.90 -7.98
N THR A 50 -10.32 0.02 -7.64
CA THR A 50 -11.10 0.78 -8.63
C THR A 50 -10.20 1.63 -9.54
N ILE A 51 -9.23 2.35 -8.96
CA ILE A 51 -8.23 3.11 -9.74
C ILE A 51 -7.48 2.16 -10.68
N TYR A 52 -6.97 1.05 -10.16
CA TYR A 52 -6.24 0.08 -10.97
C TYR A 52 -7.06 -0.48 -12.14
N LEU A 53 -8.33 -0.86 -11.90
CA LEU A 53 -9.22 -1.33 -12.97
C LEU A 53 -9.45 -0.24 -14.02
N SER A 54 -9.60 1.02 -13.61
CA SER A 54 -9.73 2.14 -14.54
C SER A 54 -8.49 2.33 -15.41
N THR A 55 -7.29 2.21 -14.83
CA THR A 55 -6.01 2.28 -15.54
C THR A 55 -5.90 1.16 -16.57
N VAL A 56 -6.20 -0.08 -16.19
CA VAL A 56 -6.17 -1.24 -17.09
C VAL A 56 -7.09 -0.99 -18.29
N ILE A 57 -8.32 -0.54 -18.06
CA ILE A 57 -9.27 -0.26 -19.15
C ILE A 57 -8.68 0.80 -20.10
N SER A 58 -8.07 1.86 -19.58
CA SER A 58 -7.43 2.89 -20.40
C SER A 58 -6.29 2.34 -21.26
N PHE A 59 -5.47 1.41 -20.74
CA PHE A 59 -4.40 0.76 -21.51
C PHE A 59 -4.90 -0.14 -22.64
N PHE A 60 -6.09 -0.72 -22.52
CA PHE A 60 -6.73 -1.48 -23.61
C PHE A 60 -7.41 -0.57 -24.62
N VAL A 61 -8.07 0.50 -24.17
CA VAL A 61 -8.86 1.38 -25.03
C VAL A 61 -7.99 2.34 -25.85
N GLY A 62 -6.89 2.83 -25.30
CA GLY A 62 -5.96 3.76 -25.98
C GLY A 62 -5.45 3.23 -27.34
N PRO A 63 -4.83 2.03 -27.39
CA PRO A 63 -4.34 1.43 -28.63
C PRO A 63 -5.43 1.10 -29.67
N ILE A 64 -6.68 0.93 -29.24
CA ILE A 64 -7.82 0.63 -30.13
C ILE A 64 -8.35 1.91 -30.79
N LEU A 65 -8.30 3.05 -30.07
CA LEU A 65 -8.75 4.35 -30.56
C LEU A 65 -7.68 5.13 -31.33
N SER A 66 -6.40 4.80 -31.14
CA SER A 66 -5.29 5.42 -31.87
C SER A 66 -5.22 4.90 -33.30
N GLU A 67 -5.20 5.82 -34.28
CA GLU A 67 -4.96 5.51 -35.69
C GLU A 67 -3.49 5.08 -35.88
N GLY A 68 -3.21 3.78 -35.74
CA GLY A 68 -1.88 3.19 -35.95
C GLY A 68 -1.64 1.91 -35.13
N GLU A 69 -0.59 1.17 -35.47
CA GLU A 69 -0.11 0.02 -34.69
C GLU A 69 0.70 0.48 -33.45
N VAL A 70 0.07 1.24 -32.56
CA VAL A 70 0.72 1.76 -31.34
C VAL A 70 0.60 0.75 -30.21
N LEU A 71 1.71 0.11 -29.84
CA LEU A 71 1.74 -0.78 -28.68
C LEU A 71 1.72 0.00 -27.36
N SER A 72 1.02 -0.53 -26.35
CA SER A 72 0.98 0.04 -24.98
C SER A 72 2.36 0.18 -24.33
N TYR A 73 3.33 -0.61 -24.76
CA TYR A 73 4.73 -0.49 -24.38
C TYR A 73 5.58 -0.55 -25.65
N GLU A 74 6.50 0.40 -25.82
CA GLU A 74 7.43 0.42 -26.94
C GLU A 74 8.34 -0.81 -26.87
N CYS A 75 8.04 -1.82 -27.68
CA CYS A 75 8.74 -3.10 -27.72
C CYS A 75 9.01 -3.48 -29.17
N TYR A 76 10.14 -4.16 -29.40
CA TYR A 76 10.45 -4.70 -30.71
C TYR A 76 9.39 -5.72 -31.13
N ARG A 77 8.76 -5.49 -32.29
CA ARG A 77 7.81 -6.42 -32.90
C ARG A 77 8.58 -7.41 -33.79
N PRO A 78 8.65 -8.70 -33.41
CA PRO A 78 9.19 -9.70 -34.32
C PRO A 78 8.27 -9.92 -35.53
N PRO A 79 8.83 -10.21 -36.71
CA PRO A 79 8.07 -10.30 -37.96
C PRO A 79 7.08 -11.47 -38.02
N TRP A 80 7.22 -12.48 -37.14
CA TRP A 80 6.37 -13.68 -37.12
C TRP A 80 5.10 -13.54 -36.26
N ILE A 81 4.88 -12.40 -35.58
CA ILE A 81 3.72 -12.20 -34.67
C ILE A 81 2.78 -11.12 -35.22
N SER A 82 1.48 -11.40 -35.19
CA SER A 82 0.43 -10.42 -35.52
C SER A 82 0.34 -9.33 -34.45
N TYR A 83 0.09 -8.09 -34.86
CA TYR A 83 0.00 -6.93 -33.97
C TYR A 83 -0.92 -7.17 -32.75
N TYR A 84 -2.15 -7.65 -32.99
CA TYR A 84 -3.13 -7.90 -31.91
C TYR A 84 -2.67 -8.98 -30.92
N GLN A 85 -1.95 -10.00 -31.39
CA GLN A 85 -1.43 -11.05 -30.53
C GLN A 85 -0.33 -10.51 -29.59
N LEU A 86 0.56 -9.67 -30.12
CA LEU A 86 1.60 -9.03 -29.33
C LEU A 86 1.00 -8.05 -28.33
N LEU A 87 0.02 -7.25 -28.75
CA LEU A 87 -0.69 -6.30 -27.89
C LEU A 87 -1.37 -7.02 -26.71
N CYS A 88 -2.10 -8.11 -26.97
CA CYS A 88 -2.72 -8.91 -25.90
C CYS A 88 -1.66 -9.52 -24.96
N LEU A 89 -0.58 -10.09 -25.51
CA LEU A 89 0.47 -10.71 -24.71
C LEU A 89 1.11 -9.71 -23.73
N VAL A 90 1.49 -8.53 -24.23
CA VAL A 90 2.15 -7.49 -23.45
C VAL A 90 1.21 -6.96 -22.35
N ASN A 91 -0.05 -6.65 -22.69
CA ASN A 91 -1.02 -6.17 -21.70
C ASN A 91 -1.35 -7.22 -20.63
N ILE A 92 -1.54 -8.49 -21.02
CA ILE A 92 -1.77 -9.58 -20.05
C ILE A 92 -0.57 -9.76 -19.13
N CYS A 93 0.65 -9.73 -19.68
CA CYS A 93 1.87 -9.84 -18.90
C CYS A 93 2.02 -8.66 -17.92
N GLY A 94 1.77 -7.43 -18.40
CA GLY A 94 1.76 -6.22 -17.58
C GLY A 94 0.77 -6.33 -16.42
N MET A 95 -0.49 -6.68 -16.72
CA MET A 95 -1.53 -6.86 -15.70
C MET A 95 -1.17 -7.94 -14.68
N TYR A 96 -0.59 -9.06 -15.11
CA TYR A 96 -0.23 -10.13 -14.20
C TYR A 96 0.89 -9.68 -13.26
N CYS A 97 1.91 -9.00 -13.80
CA CYS A 97 3.00 -8.45 -13.00
C CYS A 97 2.46 -7.47 -11.94
N THR A 98 1.64 -6.49 -12.32
CA THR A 98 1.12 -5.49 -11.38
C THR A 98 0.16 -6.08 -10.36
N LEU A 99 -0.83 -6.87 -10.79
CA LEU A 99 -1.89 -7.39 -9.92
C LEU A 99 -1.38 -8.41 -8.89
N PHE A 100 -0.42 -9.26 -9.26
CA PHE A 100 0.08 -10.29 -8.36
C PHE A 100 1.33 -9.88 -7.57
N THR A 101 2.00 -8.79 -7.94
CA THR A 101 3.24 -8.37 -7.23
C THR A 101 3.14 -7.01 -6.55
N MET A 102 2.71 -5.96 -7.24
CA MET A 102 2.71 -4.59 -6.69
C MET A 102 1.55 -4.40 -5.70
N ILE A 103 0.31 -4.64 -6.16
CA ILE A 103 -0.89 -4.42 -5.36
C ILE A 103 -0.85 -5.15 -4.01
N PRO A 104 -0.49 -6.46 -3.95
CA PRO A 104 -0.49 -7.18 -2.69
C PRO A 104 0.58 -6.68 -1.71
N VAL A 105 1.72 -6.20 -2.21
CA VAL A 105 2.81 -5.66 -1.38
C VAL A 105 2.39 -4.33 -0.76
N ASP A 106 1.81 -3.43 -1.54
CA ASP A 106 1.31 -2.14 -1.05
C ASP A 106 0.18 -2.34 -0.04
N MET A 107 -0.75 -3.25 -0.32
CA MET A 107 -1.84 -3.62 0.59
C MET A 107 -1.32 -4.23 1.89
N LEU A 108 -0.32 -5.10 1.81
CA LEU A 108 0.31 -5.70 2.99
C LEU A 108 0.97 -4.61 3.86
N PHE A 109 1.78 -3.76 3.25
CA PHE A 109 2.46 -2.66 3.96
C PHE A 109 1.45 -1.72 4.62
N MET A 110 0.45 -1.28 3.87
CA MET A 110 -0.61 -0.42 4.35
C MET A 110 -1.41 -1.05 5.50
N SER A 111 -1.70 -2.35 5.41
CA SER A 111 -2.39 -3.10 6.47
C SER A 111 -1.54 -3.12 7.74
N ILE A 112 -0.25 -3.46 7.63
CA ILE A 112 0.68 -3.50 8.77
C ILE A 112 0.73 -2.15 9.49
N ILE A 113 0.90 -1.05 8.74
CA ILE A 113 0.94 0.30 9.32
C ILE A 113 -0.39 0.65 9.99
N THR A 114 -1.52 0.40 9.30
CA THR A 114 -2.85 0.72 9.83
C THR A 114 -3.15 -0.05 11.11
N LEU A 115 -2.84 -1.35 11.15
CA LEU A 115 -3.00 -2.20 12.33
C LEU A 115 -2.11 -1.72 13.48
N THR A 116 -0.88 -1.30 13.19
CA THR A 116 0.04 -0.73 14.19
C THR A 116 -0.49 0.59 14.75
N THR A 117 -1.04 1.47 13.90
CA THR A 117 -1.70 2.71 14.34
C THR A 117 -2.88 2.41 15.27
N VAL A 118 -3.69 1.39 14.95
CA VAL A 118 -4.79 0.95 15.82
C VAL A 118 -4.28 0.51 17.19
N GLN A 119 -3.16 -0.21 17.26
CA GLN A 119 -2.55 -0.60 18.54
C GLN A 119 -2.08 0.61 19.36
N PHE A 120 -1.51 1.65 18.74
CA PHE A 120 -1.17 2.90 19.44
C PHE A 120 -2.39 3.64 19.96
N VAL A 121 -3.48 3.70 19.17
CA VAL A 121 -4.73 4.32 19.61
C VAL A 121 -5.34 3.56 20.78
N LEU A 122 -5.29 2.23 20.73
CA LEU A 122 -5.76 1.36 21.80
C LEU A 122 -4.97 1.56 23.09
N LEU A 123 -3.63 1.59 22.98
CA LEU A 123 -2.74 1.89 24.08
C LEU A 123 -3.02 3.26 24.71
N ASN A 124 -3.24 4.29 23.89
CA ASN A 124 -3.55 5.62 24.39
C ASN A 124 -4.89 5.66 25.15
N ALA A 125 -5.91 4.94 24.66
CA ALA A 125 -7.19 4.83 25.35
C ALA A 125 -7.06 4.09 26.68
N GLU A 126 -6.32 2.98 26.73
CA GLU A 126 -6.07 2.24 27.96
C GLU A 126 -5.27 3.08 28.98
N LEU A 127 -4.26 3.82 28.52
CA LEU A 127 -3.49 4.73 29.37
C LEU A 127 -4.38 5.84 29.95
N GLN A 128 -5.27 6.43 29.16
CA GLN A 128 -6.24 7.41 29.64
C GLN A 128 -7.20 6.82 30.67
N ASN A 129 -7.68 5.59 30.45
CA ASN A 129 -8.54 4.90 31.41
C ASN A 129 -7.83 4.67 32.75
N VAL A 130 -6.57 4.24 32.73
CA VAL A 130 -5.75 4.05 33.94
C VAL A 130 -5.48 5.37 34.68
N ILE A 131 -5.32 6.48 33.97
CA ILE A 131 -5.08 7.81 34.60
C ILE A 131 -6.37 8.41 35.17
N GLN A 132 -7.52 8.23 34.49
CA GLN A 132 -8.79 8.83 34.89
C GLN A 132 -9.51 8.06 35.99
N HIS A 133 -9.33 6.74 36.04
CA HIS A 133 -9.90 5.91 37.10
C HIS A 133 -8.85 5.78 38.19
N ASP A 134 -9.04 6.51 39.29
CA ASP A 134 -8.23 6.47 40.51
C ASP A 134 -8.44 5.12 41.22
N ILE A 135 -7.95 4.05 40.60
CA ILE A 135 -8.03 2.69 41.12
C ILE A 135 -6.90 2.56 42.17
N GLU A 136 -7.23 2.23 43.42
CA GLU A 136 -6.24 2.21 44.50
C GLU A 136 -5.08 1.22 44.25
N GLY A 137 -3.86 1.77 44.31
CA GLY A 137 -2.67 1.15 44.91
C GLY A 137 -1.91 0.07 44.13
N GLU A 138 -2.54 -1.04 43.75
CA GLU A 138 -1.81 -2.24 43.26
C GLU A 138 -2.20 -2.66 41.83
N ASP A 139 -3.45 -2.41 41.42
CA ASP A 139 -3.91 -2.76 40.07
C ASP A 139 -3.50 -1.70 39.03
N VAL A 140 -3.32 -0.44 39.46
CA VAL A 140 -2.84 0.65 38.59
C VAL A 140 -1.39 0.45 38.17
N ASP A 141 -0.50 0.12 39.12
CA ASP A 141 0.92 -0.12 38.81
C ASP A 141 1.08 -1.27 37.82
N LYS A 142 0.27 -2.32 37.95
CA LYS A 142 0.28 -3.47 37.05
C LYS A 142 -0.25 -3.11 35.66
N ARG A 143 -1.37 -2.38 35.55
CA ARG A 143 -1.92 -1.94 34.26
C ARG A 143 -1.02 -0.93 33.57
N LEU A 144 -0.46 0.02 34.32
CA LEU A 144 0.51 0.99 33.82
C LEU A 144 1.77 0.30 33.30
N ARG A 145 2.30 -0.68 34.04
CA ARG A 145 3.43 -1.50 33.59
C ARG A 145 3.12 -2.22 32.29
N ASN A 146 1.94 -2.84 32.17
CA ASN A 146 1.52 -3.50 30.92
C ASN A 146 1.44 -2.51 29.74
N CYS A 147 0.92 -1.30 29.96
CA CYS A 147 0.90 -0.24 28.96
C CYS A 147 2.32 0.17 28.52
N ILE A 148 3.24 0.34 29.46
CA ILE A 148 4.64 0.69 29.17
C ILE A 148 5.33 -0.44 28.39
N GLU A 149 5.15 -1.70 28.81
CA GLU A 149 5.71 -2.87 28.13
C GLU A 149 5.18 -2.97 26.68
N HIS A 150 3.88 -2.76 26.48
CA HIS A 150 3.28 -2.73 25.14
C HIS A 150 3.75 -1.55 24.30
N HIS A 151 3.93 -0.38 24.91
CA HIS A 151 4.50 0.79 24.23
C HIS A 151 5.91 0.51 23.72
N CYS A 152 6.78 -0.04 24.58
CA CYS A 152 8.13 -0.45 24.21
C CYS A 152 8.12 -1.51 23.10
N PHE A 153 7.21 -2.48 23.17
CA PHE A 153 6.99 -3.45 22.12
C PHE A 153 6.64 -2.78 20.78
N LEU A 154 5.65 -1.88 20.75
CA LEU A 154 5.22 -1.19 19.53
C LEU A 154 6.34 -0.33 18.93
N LEU A 155 7.15 0.33 19.76
CA LEU A 155 8.33 1.08 19.28
C LEU A 155 9.38 0.17 18.64
N ASN A 156 9.65 -0.99 19.24
CA ASN A 156 10.56 -1.97 18.67
C ASN A 156 10.00 -2.56 17.37
N PHE A 157 8.70 -2.85 17.32
CA PHE A 157 8.01 -3.32 16.11
C PHE A 157 8.10 -2.29 14.97
N MET A 158 7.87 -1.01 15.26
CA MET A 158 8.06 0.08 14.29
C MET A 158 9.49 0.17 13.77
N ARG A 159 10.49 -0.06 14.62
CA ARG A 159 11.90 -0.12 14.19
C ARG A 159 12.15 -1.27 13.22
N GLN A 160 11.57 -2.45 13.48
CA GLN A 160 11.65 -3.61 12.60
C GLN A 160 10.96 -3.35 11.25
N ILE A 161 9.75 -2.78 11.26
CA ILE A 161 9.07 -2.35 10.03
C ILE A 161 9.99 -1.42 9.23
N ASN A 162 10.59 -0.42 9.87
CA ASN A 162 11.47 0.51 9.18
C ASN A 162 12.71 -0.20 8.60
N GLN A 163 13.35 -1.11 9.32
CA GLN A 163 14.48 -1.90 8.78
C GLN A 163 14.09 -2.82 7.61
N VAL A 164 12.86 -3.33 7.61
CA VAL A 164 12.35 -4.24 6.57
C VAL A 164 11.89 -3.47 5.34
N PHE A 165 11.29 -2.29 5.49
CA PHE A 165 10.66 -1.56 4.37
C PHE A 165 11.40 -0.28 3.92
N SER A 166 12.26 0.35 4.74
CA SER A 166 12.91 1.64 4.43
C SER A 166 13.60 1.67 3.07
N VAL A 167 14.51 0.73 2.80
CA VAL A 167 15.26 0.69 1.54
C VAL A 167 14.32 0.51 0.34
N ARG A 168 13.29 -0.33 0.49
CA ARG A 168 12.29 -0.55 -0.57
C ARG A 168 11.47 0.70 -0.84
N LEU A 169 11.06 1.42 0.19
CA LEU A 169 10.35 2.68 0.05
C LEU A 169 11.22 3.74 -0.62
N VAL A 170 12.50 3.87 -0.24
CA VAL A 170 13.42 4.81 -0.89
C VAL A 170 13.59 4.49 -2.37
N LEU A 171 13.80 3.22 -2.72
CA LEU A 171 13.89 2.81 -4.13
C LEU A 171 12.58 3.06 -4.89
N PHE A 172 11.45 2.76 -4.27
CA PHE A 172 10.12 2.99 -4.85
C PHE A 172 9.87 4.48 -5.12
N PHE A 173 10.08 5.34 -4.13
CA PHE A 173 9.97 6.79 -4.30
C PHE A 173 10.98 7.33 -5.31
N GLY A 174 12.21 6.80 -5.34
CA GLY A 174 13.22 7.19 -6.34
C GLY A 174 12.77 6.89 -7.76
N ILE A 175 12.21 5.70 -8.00
CA ILE A 175 11.68 5.31 -9.31
C ILE A 175 10.49 6.20 -9.69
N ILE A 176 9.53 6.41 -8.78
CA ILE A 176 8.38 7.29 -9.04
C ILE A 176 8.82 8.69 -9.41
N LEU A 177 9.76 9.28 -8.66
CA LEU A 177 10.26 10.62 -8.94
C LEU A 177 10.90 10.71 -10.33
N ILE A 178 11.75 9.75 -10.69
CA ILE A 178 12.38 9.72 -12.02
C ILE A 178 11.32 9.60 -13.11
N THR A 179 10.36 8.68 -12.95
CA THR A 179 9.26 8.48 -13.90
C THR A 179 8.43 9.77 -14.05
N MET A 180 8.02 10.39 -12.94
CA MET A 180 7.28 11.65 -12.97
C MET A 180 8.07 12.77 -13.65
N CYS A 181 9.37 12.87 -13.43
CA CYS A 181 10.22 13.86 -14.11
C CYS A 181 10.28 13.62 -15.62
N LEU A 182 10.39 12.35 -16.05
CA LEU A 182 10.39 11.99 -17.47
C LEU A 182 9.05 12.28 -18.14
N GLU A 183 7.94 11.94 -17.48
CA GLU A 183 6.59 12.23 -17.98
C GLU A 183 6.34 13.74 -18.09
N MET A 184 6.73 14.51 -17.06
CA MET A 184 6.62 15.98 -17.09
C MET A 184 7.45 16.59 -18.22
N TYR A 185 8.65 16.06 -18.49
CA TYR A 185 9.47 16.48 -19.62
C TYR A 185 8.80 16.16 -20.96
N ARG A 186 8.28 14.94 -21.15
CA ARG A 186 7.54 14.54 -22.36
C ARG A 186 6.33 15.44 -22.61
N SER A 187 5.60 15.79 -21.56
CA SER A 187 4.44 16.68 -21.61
C SER A 187 4.78 18.12 -21.97
N THR A 188 6.02 18.58 -21.75
CA THR A 188 6.46 19.96 -22.02
C THR A 188 7.07 20.11 -23.42
N CYS A 189 7.35 19.01 -24.12
CA CYS A 189 7.97 19.06 -25.44
C CYS A 189 6.99 19.63 -26.50
N PRO A 190 7.39 20.64 -27.30
CA PRO A 190 6.51 21.41 -28.17
C PRO A 190 5.93 20.65 -29.39
N ASP A 191 6.42 19.44 -29.67
CA ASP A 191 5.86 18.53 -30.70
C ASP A 191 4.77 17.59 -30.14
N SER A 192 4.29 17.81 -28.91
CA SER A 192 3.29 16.94 -28.28
C SER A 192 1.88 17.22 -28.78
N ASP A 193 1.39 16.33 -29.65
CA ASP A 193 -0.04 16.23 -29.95
C ASP A 193 -0.84 16.01 -28.65
N TRP A 194 -2.11 16.47 -28.60
CA TRP A 194 -3.02 16.28 -27.46
C TRP A 194 -3.09 14.82 -26.97
N LYS A 195 -2.87 13.85 -27.88
CA LYS A 195 -2.80 12.41 -27.57
C LYS A 195 -1.59 12.06 -26.69
N THR A 196 -0.42 12.59 -27.01
CA THR A 196 0.83 12.38 -26.24
C THR A 196 0.72 13.00 -24.85
N PHE A 197 0.08 14.16 -24.75
CA PHE A 197 -0.22 14.81 -23.47
C PHE A 197 -1.22 13.99 -22.62
N ALA A 198 -2.29 13.47 -23.24
CA ALA A 198 -3.26 12.63 -22.56
C ALA A 198 -2.66 11.28 -22.09
N GLU A 199 -1.80 10.66 -22.89
CA GLU A 199 -1.05 9.46 -22.50
C GLU A 199 -0.10 9.75 -21.35
N SER A 200 0.66 10.86 -21.39
CA SER A 200 1.59 11.22 -20.31
C SER A 200 0.86 11.55 -18.99
N ILE A 201 -0.33 12.14 -19.05
CA ILE A 201 -1.21 12.29 -17.88
C ILE A 201 -1.69 10.92 -17.39
N LEU A 202 -2.04 9.99 -18.28
CA LEU A 202 -2.45 8.65 -17.90
C LEU A 202 -1.32 7.91 -17.18
N TYR A 203 -0.08 8.00 -17.69
CA TYR A 203 1.10 7.43 -17.05
C TYR A 203 1.41 8.11 -15.71
N THR A 204 1.26 9.43 -15.63
CA THR A 204 1.48 10.20 -14.38
C THR A 204 0.41 9.92 -13.32
N THR A 205 -0.82 9.60 -13.72
CA THR A 205 -1.92 9.28 -12.79
C THR A 205 -1.98 7.80 -12.40
N SER A 206 -1.27 6.93 -13.14
CA SER A 206 -1.19 5.49 -12.88
C SER A 206 0.12 5.00 -12.26
N GLY A 207 1.19 5.80 -12.33
CA GLY A 207 2.46 5.57 -11.63
C GLY A 207 2.45 6.08 -10.19
#